data_AF-A0A2T5H9C6-F1
#
_entry.id   AF-A0A2T5H9C6-F1
#
_cell.length_a   1.000
_cell.length_b   1.000
_cell.length_c   1.000
_cell.angle_alpha   90.00
_cell.angle_beta   90.00
_cell.angle_gamma   90.00
#
_symmetry.space_group_name_H-M   'P 1'
#
loop_
_entity.id
_entity.type
_entity.pdbx_description
1 polymer ?
#
loop_
_entity_poly.entity_id
_entity_poly.type
_entity_poly.pdbx_seq_one_letter_code
_entity_poly.pdbx_strand_id
1 'polypeptide(L)' 'MKKEDSLDLCSIPTFAEMSGISVEQAIEWVDTGTIPSMRFIDYRMINLARFREDLLSGKKEFKAGDYSHA' A
#
# COMPACT_ATOMS: atom_id res chain seq x y z
N MET A 1 7.03 -24.42 3.48
CA MET A 1 5.99 -23.95 2.54
C MET A 1 6.56 -22.82 1.71
N LYS A 2 6.30 -22.79 0.40
CA LYS A 2 6.66 -21.65 -0.44
C LYS A 2 5.97 -20.41 0.12
N LYS A 3 6.70 -19.30 0.29
CA LYS A 3 6.05 -18.00 0.37
C LYS A 3 5.41 -17.82 -1.00
N GLU A 4 4.14 -18.18 -1.11
CA GLU A 4 3.29 -17.62 -2.14
C GLU A 4 3.31 -16.12 -1.85
N ASP A 5 4.18 -15.39 -2.54
CA ASP A 5 4.04 -13.97 -2.80
C ASP A 5 2.72 -13.78 -3.56
N SER A 6 1.61 -14.05 -2.89
CA SER A 6 0.30 -13.58 -3.28
C SER A 6 0.47 -12.07 -3.31
N LEU A 7 0.53 -11.52 -4.52
CA LEU A 7 0.45 -10.10 -4.73
C LEU A 7 -0.97 -9.70 -4.30
N ASP A 8 -1.18 -9.59 -2.99
CA ASP A 8 -2.38 -9.06 -2.39
C ASP A 8 -2.37 -7.57 -2.73
N LEU A 9 -3.07 -7.24 -3.80
CA LEU A 9 -3.21 -5.89 -4.32
C LEU A 9 -4.65 -5.46 -4.11
N CYS A 10 -4.85 -4.23 -3.67
CA CYS A 10 -6.17 -3.62 -3.64
C CYS A 10 -6.20 -2.28 -4.35
N SER A 11 -7.38 -1.93 -4.84
CA SER A 11 -7.63 -0.61 -5.39
C SER A 11 -7.57 0.44 -4.28
N ILE A 12 -7.09 1.64 -4.60
CA ILE A 12 -7.05 2.78 -3.68
C ILE A 12 -8.39 3.04 -2.95
N PRO A 13 -9.56 3.06 -3.61
CA PRO A 13 -10.83 3.24 -2.91
C PRO A 13 -11.15 2.11 -1.93
N THR A 14 -10.83 0.85 -2.28
CA THR A 14 -11.03 -0.29 -1.38
C THR A 14 -10.16 -0.19 -0.14
N PHE A 15 -8.90 0.24 -0.28
CA PHE A 15 -8.03 0.49 0.86
C PHE A 15 -8.55 1.61 1.76
N ALA A 16 -9.07 2.67 1.14
CA ALA A 16 -9.65 3.79 1.86
C ALA A 16 -10.84 3.34 2.72
N GLU A 17 -11.77 2.57 2.14
CA GLU A 17 -12.88 1.96 2.87
C GLU A 17 -12.41 1.03 3.99
N MET A 18 -11.44 0.14 3.71
CA MET A 18 -10.88 -0.79 4.71
C MET A 18 -10.19 -0.08 5.87
N SER A 19 -9.50 1.02 5.60
CA SER A 19 -8.74 1.77 6.59
C SER A 19 -9.57 2.85 7.30
N GLY A 20 -10.80 3.10 6.85
CA GLY A 20 -11.66 4.16 7.39
C GLY A 20 -11.15 5.57 7.07
N ILE A 21 -10.41 5.74 5.97
CA ILE A 21 -9.89 7.03 5.50
C ILE A 21 -10.58 7.45 4.20
N SER A 22 -10.43 8.73 3.83
CA SER A 22 -10.93 9.20 2.54
C SER A 22 -10.08 8.67 1.38
N VAL A 23 -10.70 8.48 0.21
CA VAL A 23 -9.99 8.08 -1.02
C VAL A 23 -8.87 9.08 -1.36
N GLU A 24 -9.11 10.37 -1.16
CA GLU A 24 -8.11 11.43 -1.37
C GLU A 24 -6.87 11.25 -0.49
N GLN A 25 -7.06 10.89 0.79
CA GLN A 25 -5.94 10.61 1.69
C GLN A 25 -5.17 9.36 1.26
N ALA A 26 -5.88 8.31 0.82
CA ALA A 26 -5.24 7.11 0.30
C ALA A 26 -4.43 7.41 -0.98
N ILE A 27 -4.94 8.26 -1.87
CA ILE A 27 -4.21 8.74 -3.06
C ILE A 27 -2.96 9.51 -2.64
N GLU A 28 -3.08 10.44 -1.69
CA GLU A 28 -1.95 11.19 -1.17
C GLU A 28 -0.87 10.26 -0.59
N TRP A 29 -1.26 9.24 0.18
CA TRP A 29 -0.32 8.26 0.73
C TRP A 29 0.38 7.45 -0.34
N VAL A 30 -0.31 7.11 -1.41
CA VAL A 30 0.29 6.43 -2.57
C VAL A 30 1.26 7.36 -3.30
N ASP A 31 0.87 8.61 -3.51
CA ASP A 31 1.65 9.58 -4.28
C ASP A 31 2.91 10.04 -3.54
N THR A 32 2.79 10.27 -2.24
CA THR A 32 3.91 10.57 -1.34
C THR A 32 4.78 9.36 -1.03
N GLY A 33 4.41 8.17 -1.48
CA GLY A 33 5.09 6.92 -1.12
C GLY A 33 5.04 6.63 0.39
N THR A 34 3.99 7.05 1.07
CA THR A 34 3.71 6.70 2.47
C THR A 34 3.32 5.23 2.62
N ILE A 35 2.53 4.69 1.68
CA ILE A 35 2.15 3.28 1.65
C ILE A 35 2.70 2.58 0.40
N PRO A 36 2.97 1.27 0.48
CA PRO A 36 3.49 0.53 -0.65
C PRO A 36 2.44 0.48 -1.76
N SER A 37 2.82 0.97 -2.95
CA SER A 37 1.99 0.93 -4.14
C SER A 37 2.76 0.34 -5.31
N MET A 38 2.02 -0.20 -6.28
CA MET A 38 2.55 -0.71 -7.52
C MET A 38 1.85 -0.02 -8.68
N ARG A 39 2.64 0.55 -9.58
CA ARG A 39 2.15 1.11 -10.83
C ARG A 39 2.03 -0.01 -11.85
N PHE A 40 0.81 -0.28 -12.28
CA PHE A 40 0.52 -1.03 -13.48
C PHE A 40 0.49 -0.07 -14.67
N ILE A 41 0.43 -0.64 -15.88
CA ILE A 41 0.50 0.11 -17.14
C ILE A 41 -0.48 1.29 -17.16
N ASP A 42 -1.70 1.10 -16.66
CA ASP A 42 -2.78 2.10 -16.72
C ASP A 42 -3.30 2.56 -15.34
N TYR A 43 -2.96 1.86 -14.27
CA TYR A 43 -3.53 2.11 -12.94
C TYR A 43 -2.53 1.86 -11.80
N ARG A 44 -2.87 2.34 -10.62
CA ARG A 44 -2.06 2.21 -9.41
C ARG A 44 -2.83 1.40 -8.38
N MET A 45 -2.20 0.35 -7.86
CA MET A 45 -2.79 -0.46 -6.79
C MET A 45 -1.91 -0.39 -5.55
N ILE A 46 -2.52 -0.57 -4.39
CA ILE A 46 -1.82 -0.63 -3.11
C ILE A 46 -1.40 -2.08 -2.88
N ASN A 47 -0.14 -2.27 -2.50
CA ASN A 47 0.42 -3.57 -2.20
C ASN A 47 0.16 -3.91 -0.73
N LEU A 48 -0.98 -4.59 -0.49
CA LEU A 48 -1.38 -5.06 0.83
C LEU A 48 -0.45 -6.12 1.38
N ALA A 49 0.15 -6.97 0.53
CA ALA A 49 1.11 -7.98 0.99
C ALA A 49 2.27 -7.30 1.72
N ARG A 50 2.88 -6.30 1.10
CA ARG A 50 3.97 -5.53 1.70
C ARG A 50 3.51 -4.71 2.90
N PHE A 51 2.37 -4.03 2.80
CA PHE A 51 1.79 -3.28 3.92
C PHE A 51 1.57 -4.18 5.15
N ARG A 52 1.04 -5.38 4.92
CA ARG A 52 0.80 -6.39 5.96
C ARG A 52 2.11 -6.95 6.51
N GLU A 53 3.10 -7.21 5.67
CA GLU A 53 4.42 -7.65 6.12
C GLU A 53 5.08 -6.60 7.01
N ASP A 54 5.04 -5.32 6.65
CA ASP A 54 5.55 -4.22 7.48
C ASP A 54 4.80 -4.14 8.82
N LEU A 55 3.47 -4.25 8.81
CA LEU A 55 2.67 -4.30 10.05
C LEU A 55 3.04 -5.50 10.93
N LEU A 56 3.20 -6.69 10.33
CA LEU A 56 3.60 -7.91 11.04
C LEU A 56 5.05 -7.86 11.53
N SER A 57 5.92 -7.15 10.83
CA SER A 57 7.30 -6.86 11.22
C SER A 57 7.37 -5.91 12.44
N GLY A 58 6.27 -5.26 12.78
CA GLY A 58 6.17 -4.33 13.90
C GLY A 58 6.43 -2.87 13.50
N LYS A 59 6.30 -2.54 12.21
CA LYS A 59 6.33 -1.15 11.74
C LYS A 59 5.12 -0.40 12.30
N LYS A 60 5.40 0.64 13.08
CA LYS A 60 4.37 1.43 13.77
C LYS A 60 3.95 2.67 13.00
N GLU A 61 4.79 3.14 12.09
CA GLU A 61 4.59 4.40 11.37
C GLU A 61 4.95 4.23 9.89
N PHE A 62 4.07 4.74 9.04
CA PHE A 62 4.27 4.86 7.60
C PHE A 62 4.50 6.34 7.31
N LYS A 63 5.62 6.69 6.67
CA LYS A 63 6.02 8.08 6.41
C LYS A 63 6.16 8.31 4.92
N ALA A 64 5.86 9.53 4.47
CA ALA A 64 6.13 9.95 3.10
C ALA A 64 7.60 9.67 2.72
N GLY A 65 7.84 9.08 1.55
CA GLY A 65 9.17 8.67 1.09
C GLY A 65 9.54 7.21 1.36
N ASP A 66 8.83 6.52 2.28
CA ASP A 66 9.19 5.16 2.70
C ASP A 66 9.07 4.13 1.56
N TYR A 67 8.19 4.39 0.60
CA TYR A 67 7.93 3.56 -0.59
C TYR A 67 8.08 4.33 -1.91
N SER A 68 8.76 5.49 -1.91
CA SER A 68 8.98 6.30 -3.14
C SER A 68 10.05 5.70 -4.09
N HIS A 69 10.57 4.50 -3.80
CA HIS A 69 11.70 3.88 -4.50
C HIS A 69 11.34 2.58 -5.25
N ALA A 70 10.19 2.55 -5.93
CA ALA A 70 9.82 1.47 -6.84
C ALA A 70 9.58 1.99 -8.26
#